data_AF-A0A1H0P7D1-F1
#
_entry.id   AF-A0A1H0P7D1-F1
#
_cell.length_a   1.000
_cell.length_b   1.000
_cell.length_c   1.000
_cell.angle_alpha   90.00
_cell.angle_beta   90.00
_cell.angle_gamma   90.00
#
_symmetry.space_group_name_H-M   'P 1'
#
loop_
_entity.id
_entity.type
_entity.pdbx_description
1 polymer ?
#
loop_
_entity_poly.entity_id
_entity_poly.type
_entity_poly.pdbx_seq_one_letter_code
_entity_poly.pdbx_strand_id
1 'polypeptide(L)'
;MGSTPVSRGCPATGVLRHSAVAWAIAALQCVLPLPGWAQGALPTLGDGSDMTTSQERRLGDRIIRELYRDPDYIDDAVLNEYVLGIFLPLVKAARERGELPPELDERFAWEILLGRDRTVNAFALPGGYFGMHLGLIGVVSTRDELASVMAHELSHVTQRHISRLITQQSRQGPLMLGAMVLGMLAATKNPSAGQAMLVGGQALAVQNQLNFSRDMEREADRVGYGLMAPAGFAPQGFVSMFDKLQQANRINDNGSWPYLRSHPLTTQRIADLHARIPPAVARSPAPGPTLEHAMMAARARVLSRPGVDVWRQWVNEPQAGGFGTQSLPRRVGAWYAASLSALQLQDMAAARAAQRSLLEAARGDAAGTRQAHLLGAEIELAGGQADAALEQLALIPAADSQAGDPASASGSGAALTLESVTGPGRGASAAASGGLGRPEMILRTQALLRQTRAAPMTGTLQTWVTNHPRDASVWYLLAAVWQQQGQPLRAVRAEAEAHVARYDYAAAVDRFKAGQDMARKTGSRGGDAAEYIEASIIETRLRATESLLKEQAAER
;
A
#
# COMPACT_ATOMS: atom_id res chain seq x y z
N MET A 1 -29.56 -20.53 -63.19
CA MET A 1 -29.85 -20.99 -64.57
C MET A 1 -28.56 -20.89 -65.37
N GLY A 2 -28.23 -21.92 -66.16
CA GLY A 2 -26.97 -22.04 -66.93
C GLY A 2 -25.70 -22.16 -66.06
N SER A 3 -24.58 -22.68 -66.56
CA SER A 3 -24.32 -23.69 -67.62
C SER A 3 -22.80 -23.94 -67.67
N THR A 4 -22.36 -25.19 -67.84
CA THR A 4 -20.93 -25.55 -67.98
C THR A 4 -20.43 -25.34 -69.43
N PRO A 5 -19.09 -25.32 -69.67
CA PRO A 5 -18.30 -26.54 -69.96
C PRO A 5 -17.09 -26.69 -68.98
N VAL A 6 -16.46 -27.86 -68.69
CA VAL A 6 -15.95 -29.01 -69.50
C VAL A 6 -14.69 -28.62 -70.31
N SER A 7 -13.49 -29.17 -70.06
CA SER A 7 -12.94 -30.51 -70.41
C SER A 7 -11.46 -30.56 -69.93
N ARG A 8 -10.68 -31.63 -69.69
CA ARG A 8 -10.68 -33.13 -69.58
C ARG A 8 -9.26 -33.49 -69.02
N GLY A 9 -8.84 -34.69 -68.61
CA GLY A 9 -9.39 -36.05 -68.41
C GLY A 9 -8.44 -36.81 -67.42
N CYS A 10 -8.84 -37.87 -66.71
CA CYS A 10 -8.92 -39.29 -67.14
C CYS A 10 -7.57 -39.94 -67.53
N PRO A 11 -7.25 -41.21 -67.14
CA PRO A 11 -7.86 -42.15 -66.18
C PRO A 11 -6.84 -42.51 -65.04
N ALA A 12 -6.73 -43.66 -64.33
CA ALA A 12 -7.42 -44.96 -64.32
C ALA A 12 -7.30 -45.75 -62.98
N THR A 13 -8.43 -46.31 -62.50
CA THR A 13 -8.69 -47.71 -62.04
C THR A 13 -7.77 -48.52 -61.08
N GLY A 14 -8.40 -49.23 -60.13
CA GLY A 14 -7.84 -50.37 -59.34
C GLY A 14 -7.56 -50.04 -57.86
N VAL A 15 -8.29 -50.42 -56.78
CA VAL A 15 -9.35 -51.41 -56.44
C VAL A 15 -8.85 -52.72 -55.80
N LEU A 16 -9.41 -53.05 -54.60
CA LEU A 16 -9.17 -54.18 -53.67
C LEU A 16 -7.82 -54.15 -52.90
N ARG A 17 -7.66 -54.28 -51.56
CA ARG A 17 -8.47 -54.61 -50.34
C ARG A 17 -8.26 -56.05 -49.78
N HIS A 18 -7.91 -56.10 -48.48
CA HIS A 18 -7.89 -57.22 -47.49
C HIS A 18 -6.53 -57.87 -47.08
N SER A 19 -6.14 -57.58 -45.83
CA SER A 19 -5.91 -58.51 -44.71
C SER A 19 -4.94 -59.73 -44.76
N ALA A 20 -3.76 -59.53 -44.14
CA ALA A 20 -3.23 -60.28 -42.97
C ALA A 20 -2.55 -61.69 -43.09
N VAL A 21 -1.80 -62.01 -42.00
CA VAL A 21 -1.27 -63.33 -41.54
C VAL A 21 0.15 -63.79 -41.98
N ALA A 22 1.16 -63.18 -41.32
CA ALA A 22 2.17 -63.83 -40.44
C ALA A 22 3.34 -64.74 -40.94
N TRP A 23 4.31 -64.91 -40.02
CA TRP A 23 5.46 -65.84 -39.93
C TRP A 23 6.70 -65.65 -40.82
N ALA A 24 7.76 -65.08 -40.22
CA ALA A 24 9.11 -65.65 -40.19
C ALA A 24 9.91 -65.05 -39.01
N ILE A 25 10.77 -65.84 -38.36
CA ILE A 25 11.67 -65.37 -37.27
C ILE A 25 13.11 -65.48 -37.75
N ALA A 26 13.88 -64.39 -37.65
CA ALA A 26 15.33 -64.39 -37.75
C ALA A 26 15.89 -63.40 -36.72
N ALA A 27 16.78 -63.85 -35.84
CA ALA A 27 17.29 -63.04 -34.75
C ALA A 27 18.53 -62.24 -35.18
N LEU A 28 18.51 -60.93 -34.92
CA LEU A 28 19.71 -60.10 -34.92
C LEU A 28 19.72 -59.25 -33.64
N GLN A 29 20.64 -59.56 -32.71
CA GLN A 29 20.75 -58.88 -31.42
C GLN A 29 21.46 -57.53 -31.55
N CYS A 30 20.80 -56.54 -32.14
CA CYS A 30 21.14 -55.15 -31.90
C CYS A 30 20.58 -54.73 -30.54
N VAL A 31 21.46 -54.53 -29.55
CA VAL A 31 21.08 -53.95 -28.25
C VAL A 31 20.75 -52.47 -28.46
N LEU A 32 19.49 -52.21 -28.81
CA LEU A 32 18.93 -50.87 -28.74
C LEU A 32 18.79 -50.49 -27.26
N PRO A 33 19.34 -49.34 -26.80
CA PRO A 33 19.02 -48.85 -25.47
C PRO A 33 17.51 -48.56 -25.43
N LEU A 34 16.82 -49.11 -24.43
CA LEU A 34 15.46 -48.70 -24.13
C LEU A 34 15.44 -47.18 -23.92
N PRO A 35 14.41 -46.46 -24.41
CA PRO A 35 14.18 -45.09 -23.96
C PRO A 35 13.83 -45.15 -22.47
N GLY A 36 14.86 -45.06 -21.63
CA GLY A 36 14.72 -45.06 -20.19
C GLY A 36 13.78 -43.93 -19.80
N TRP A 37 12.73 -44.26 -19.04
CA TRP A 37 11.78 -43.27 -18.55
C TRP A 37 12.54 -42.38 -17.56
N ALA A 38 13.06 -41.27 -18.07
CA ALA A 38 13.74 -40.27 -17.28
C ALA A 38 12.75 -39.78 -16.22
N GLN A 39 12.97 -40.21 -14.98
CA GLN A 39 12.23 -39.75 -13.82
C GLN A 39 12.34 -38.23 -13.82
N GLY A 40 11.20 -37.54 -13.89
CA GLY A 40 11.15 -36.08 -14.03
C GLY A 40 11.98 -35.45 -12.90
N ALA A 41 13.11 -34.86 -13.27
CA ALA A 41 14.12 -34.43 -12.31
C ALA A 41 13.51 -33.39 -11.35
N LEU A 42 13.91 -33.46 -10.08
CA LEU A 42 13.59 -32.45 -9.08
C LEU A 42 13.98 -31.06 -9.62
N PRO A 43 13.14 -30.02 -9.44
CA PRO A 43 13.46 -28.67 -9.91
C PRO A 43 14.82 -28.21 -9.40
N THR A 44 15.78 -28.04 -10.30
CA THR A 44 17.13 -27.60 -9.98
C THR A 44 17.14 -26.11 -9.65
N LEU A 45 18.02 -25.71 -8.72
CA LEU A 45 18.21 -24.31 -8.31
C LEU A 45 18.51 -23.41 -9.54
N GLY A 46 17.53 -22.54 -9.87
CA GLY A 46 17.69 -21.33 -10.70
C GLY A 46 18.40 -21.47 -12.04
N ASP A 47 17.63 -21.61 -13.13
CA ASP A 47 18.15 -21.58 -14.52
C ASP A 47 18.62 -20.18 -15.00
N GLY A 48 18.58 -19.17 -14.13
CA GLY A 48 18.92 -17.78 -14.42
C GLY A 48 17.84 -16.96 -15.13
N SER A 49 16.69 -17.55 -15.47
CA SER A 49 15.56 -16.84 -16.12
C SER A 49 14.45 -16.39 -15.16
N ASP A 50 14.47 -16.87 -13.91
CA ASP A 50 13.63 -16.38 -12.81
C ASP A 50 14.20 -15.05 -12.26
N MET A 51 13.38 -14.00 -12.17
CA MET A 51 13.81 -12.71 -11.59
C MET A 51 14.16 -12.87 -10.09
N THR A 52 15.33 -12.38 -9.68
CA THR A 52 15.75 -12.39 -8.27
C THR A 52 14.96 -11.40 -7.43
N THR A 53 14.81 -11.68 -6.15
CA THR A 53 14.23 -10.79 -5.12
C THR A 53 14.83 -9.37 -5.14
N SER A 54 16.13 -9.25 -5.42
CA SER A 54 16.85 -7.98 -5.46
C SER A 54 16.60 -7.19 -6.74
N GLN A 55 16.43 -7.87 -7.89
CA GLN A 55 15.96 -7.23 -9.13
C GLN A 55 14.50 -6.78 -8.99
N GLU A 56 13.67 -7.60 -8.34
CA GLU A 56 12.26 -7.29 -8.06
C GLU A 56 12.13 -6.07 -7.13
N ARG A 57 12.95 -5.98 -6.08
CA ARG A 57 13.05 -4.79 -5.22
C ARG A 57 13.44 -3.53 -6.00
N ARG A 58 14.50 -3.59 -6.81
CA ARG A 58 14.93 -2.44 -7.65
C ARG A 58 13.87 -2.00 -8.65
N LEU A 59 13.12 -2.94 -9.25
CA LEU A 59 11.99 -2.62 -10.11
C LEU A 59 10.90 -1.86 -9.33
N GLY A 60 10.60 -2.29 -8.11
CA GLY A 60 9.74 -1.57 -7.17
C GLY A 60 10.23 -0.15 -6.88
N ASP A 61 11.50 -0.01 -6.47
CA ASP A 61 12.12 1.28 -6.14
C ASP A 61 12.08 2.29 -7.30
N ARG A 62 12.20 1.82 -8.56
CA ARG A 62 12.05 2.68 -9.75
C ARG A 62 10.61 3.13 -9.98
N ILE A 63 9.62 2.27 -9.74
CA ILE A 63 8.19 2.62 -9.90
C ILE A 63 7.76 3.56 -8.77
N ILE A 64 8.12 3.26 -7.52
CA ILE A 64 7.68 3.99 -6.34
C ILE A 64 8.18 5.44 -6.32
N ARG A 65 9.40 5.68 -6.83
CA ARG A 65 9.98 7.02 -6.98
C ARG A 65 9.14 7.94 -7.86
N GLU A 66 8.53 7.42 -8.93
CA GLU A 66 7.67 8.23 -9.80
C GLU A 66 6.26 8.39 -9.19
N LEU A 67 5.76 7.38 -8.46
CA LEU A 67 4.51 7.52 -7.68
C LEU A 67 4.64 8.56 -6.56
N TYR A 68 5.80 8.70 -5.91
CA TYR A 68 6.06 9.80 -4.96
C TYR A 68 6.11 11.20 -5.60
N ARG A 69 6.13 11.30 -6.92
CA ARG A 69 6.06 12.56 -7.70
C ARG A 69 4.69 12.79 -8.34
N ASP A 70 3.77 11.83 -8.23
CA ASP A 70 2.42 11.96 -8.76
C ASP A 70 1.62 13.02 -7.96
N PRO A 71 0.95 13.99 -8.61
CA PRO A 71 0.11 14.97 -7.94
C PRO A 71 -1.01 14.36 -7.08
N ASP A 72 -1.46 13.13 -7.37
CA ASP A 72 -2.47 12.43 -6.58
C ASP A 72 -1.89 11.70 -5.35
N TYR A 73 -0.56 11.56 -5.20
CA TYR A 73 0.04 10.99 -3.99
C TYR A 73 -0.28 11.84 -2.74
N ILE A 74 -0.72 11.19 -1.67
CA ILE A 74 -1.08 11.84 -0.41
C ILE A 74 -0.44 11.14 0.80
N ASP A 75 0.34 11.92 1.56
CA ASP A 75 0.76 11.54 2.91
C ASP A 75 -0.23 12.09 3.94
N ASP A 76 -1.41 11.47 4.03
CA ASP A 76 -2.39 11.79 5.06
C ASP A 76 -2.07 10.98 6.32
N ALA A 77 -1.62 11.66 7.39
CA ALA A 77 -1.13 10.98 8.58
C ALA A 77 -2.16 10.05 9.23
N VAL A 78 -3.43 10.46 9.22
CA VAL A 78 -4.55 9.76 9.86
C VAL A 78 -4.94 8.52 9.07
N LEU A 79 -5.12 8.64 7.75
CA LEU A 79 -5.40 7.49 6.88
C LEU A 79 -4.21 6.53 6.79
N ASN A 80 -2.97 7.03 6.74
CA ASN A 80 -1.78 6.18 6.71
C ASN A 80 -1.64 5.34 7.99
N GLU A 81 -1.91 5.91 9.17
CA GLU A 81 -1.92 5.14 10.42
C GLU A 81 -3.05 4.10 10.43
N TYR A 82 -4.28 4.48 10.03
CA TYR A 82 -5.42 3.57 9.97
C TYR A 82 -5.18 2.38 9.02
N VAL A 83 -4.66 2.66 7.83
CA VAL A 83 -4.35 1.65 6.81
C VAL A 83 -3.21 0.74 7.27
N LEU A 84 -2.16 1.27 7.90
CA LEU A 84 -1.10 0.46 8.51
C LEU A 84 -1.60 -0.39 9.69
N GLY A 85 -2.57 0.11 10.46
CA GLY A 85 -3.26 -0.64 11.51
C GLY A 85 -4.03 -1.86 10.99
N ILE A 86 -4.40 -1.88 9.70
CA ILE A 86 -4.96 -3.06 9.02
C ILE A 86 -3.86 -3.92 8.37
N PHE A 87 -2.87 -3.29 7.74
CA PHE A 87 -1.82 -3.99 6.99
C PHE A 87 -0.86 -4.79 7.87
N LEU A 88 -0.37 -4.19 8.95
CA LEU A 88 0.71 -4.79 9.75
C LEU A 88 0.27 -6.10 10.46
N PRO A 89 -0.98 -6.24 10.94
CA PRO A 89 -1.52 -7.54 11.36
C PRO A 89 -1.59 -8.59 10.24
N LEU A 90 -1.90 -8.20 9.00
CA LEU A 90 -1.91 -9.12 7.85
C LEU A 90 -0.48 -9.58 7.47
N VAL A 91 0.50 -8.67 7.47
CA VAL A 91 1.93 -8.99 7.28
C VAL A 91 2.44 -9.87 8.43
N LYS A 92 2.02 -9.62 9.67
CA LYS A 92 2.32 -10.49 10.81
C LYS A 92 1.76 -11.90 10.59
N ALA A 93 0.48 -12.02 10.25
CA ALA A 93 -0.17 -13.30 9.97
C ALA A 93 0.50 -14.07 8.82
N ALA A 94 0.91 -13.38 7.75
CA ALA A 94 1.63 -13.99 6.62
C ALA A 94 3.01 -14.54 7.05
N ARG A 95 3.73 -13.85 7.94
CA ARG A 95 4.98 -14.34 8.54
C ARG A 95 4.75 -15.54 9.45
N GLU A 96 3.78 -15.47 10.34
CA GLU A 96 3.46 -16.56 11.30
C GLU A 96 2.94 -17.83 10.61
N ARG A 97 2.35 -17.69 9.41
CA ARG A 97 1.93 -18.81 8.54
C ARG A 97 3.03 -19.33 7.61
N GLY A 98 4.18 -18.66 7.51
CA GLY A 98 5.27 -19.02 6.60
C GLY A 98 5.08 -18.59 5.14
N GLU A 99 4.07 -17.79 4.83
CA GLU A 99 3.86 -17.20 3.49
C GLU A 99 4.91 -16.11 3.18
N LEU A 100 5.55 -15.55 4.23
CA LEU A 100 6.71 -14.65 4.14
C LEU A 100 8.01 -15.37 4.56
N PRO A 101 8.77 -15.95 3.61
CA PRO A 101 10.11 -16.45 3.90
C PRO A 101 11.08 -15.29 4.20
N PRO A 102 12.13 -15.50 5.02
CA PRO A 102 13.03 -14.42 5.48
C PRO A 102 13.63 -13.58 4.36
N GLU A 103 13.96 -14.18 3.21
CA GLU A 103 14.54 -13.45 2.08
C GLU A 103 13.60 -12.41 1.47
N LEU A 104 12.28 -12.64 1.51
CA LEU A 104 11.29 -11.64 1.10
C LEU A 104 11.08 -10.62 2.20
N ASP A 105 10.94 -11.08 3.44
CA ASP A 105 10.70 -10.22 4.61
C ASP A 105 11.80 -9.15 4.77
N GLU A 106 13.07 -9.53 4.61
CA GLU A 106 14.24 -8.64 4.70
C GLU A 106 14.43 -7.72 3.48
N ARG A 107 14.12 -8.19 2.26
CA ARG A 107 14.46 -7.44 1.02
C ARG A 107 13.35 -6.53 0.53
N PHE A 108 12.08 -6.85 0.81
CA PHE A 108 10.95 -6.07 0.33
C PHE A 108 10.64 -4.86 1.24
N ALA A 109 9.83 -3.94 0.74
CA ALA A 109 9.57 -2.66 1.40
C ALA A 109 8.50 -2.76 2.49
N TRP A 110 7.40 -3.46 2.18
CA TRP A 110 6.17 -3.51 2.98
C TRP A 110 5.58 -2.10 3.22
N GLU A 111 5.67 -1.26 2.19
CA GLU A 111 5.24 0.15 2.19
C GLU A 111 3.94 0.33 1.38
N ILE A 112 2.96 1.05 1.93
CA ILE A 112 1.71 1.43 1.23
C ILE A 112 1.76 2.92 0.87
N LEU A 113 1.36 3.25 -0.35
CA LEU A 113 1.09 4.61 -0.80
C LEU A 113 -0.41 4.81 -1.02
N LEU A 114 -0.93 5.95 -0.56
CA LEU A 114 -2.29 6.39 -0.84
C LEU A 114 -2.33 7.39 -1.99
N GLY A 115 -3.28 7.21 -2.89
CA GLY A 115 -3.58 8.11 -4.01
C GLY A 115 -4.97 8.74 -3.88
N ARG A 116 -5.10 10.04 -4.14
CA ARG A 116 -6.35 10.83 -4.04
C ARG A 116 -7.45 10.38 -5.00
N ASP A 117 -7.20 9.49 -5.95
CA ASP A 117 -8.22 9.05 -6.89
C ASP A 117 -9.46 8.48 -6.16
N ARG A 118 -10.62 8.89 -6.68
CA ARG A 118 -11.98 8.52 -6.25
C ARG A 118 -12.48 7.19 -6.81
N THR A 119 -11.73 6.55 -7.72
CA THR A 119 -12.06 5.21 -8.21
C THR A 119 -11.75 4.14 -7.15
N VAL A 120 -12.42 2.99 -7.24
CA VAL A 120 -12.16 1.85 -6.37
C VAL A 120 -10.99 1.04 -6.94
N ASN A 121 -9.83 1.16 -6.30
CA ASN A 121 -8.61 0.45 -6.69
C ASN A 121 -7.68 0.18 -5.49
N ALA A 122 -6.99 -0.94 -5.56
CA ALA A 122 -5.75 -1.24 -4.83
C ALA A 122 -4.88 -2.10 -5.75
N PHE A 123 -3.57 -2.13 -5.51
CA PHE A 123 -2.63 -2.91 -6.32
C PHE A 123 -1.32 -3.22 -5.60
N ALA A 124 -0.84 -4.45 -5.77
CA ALA A 124 0.53 -4.87 -5.49
C ALA A 124 1.52 -4.36 -6.56
N LEU A 125 2.76 -4.07 -6.14
CA LEU A 125 3.90 -3.77 -7.00
C LEU A 125 5.10 -4.67 -6.68
N PRO A 126 6.04 -4.85 -7.63
CA PRO A 126 7.33 -5.49 -7.37
C PRO A 126 8.03 -4.93 -6.12
N GLY A 127 8.73 -5.78 -5.37
CA GLY A 127 9.50 -5.34 -4.20
C GLY A 127 8.69 -5.11 -2.93
N GLY A 128 7.40 -5.48 -2.91
CA GLY A 128 6.52 -5.32 -1.75
C GLY A 128 6.11 -3.88 -1.47
N TYR A 129 5.89 -3.11 -2.53
CA TYR A 129 5.12 -1.86 -2.46
C TYR A 129 3.66 -2.12 -2.80
N PHE A 130 2.79 -1.26 -2.28
CA PHE A 130 1.34 -1.37 -2.44
C PHE A 130 0.75 0.02 -2.72
N GLY A 131 -0.17 0.11 -3.68
CA GLY A 131 -0.95 1.31 -3.94
C GLY A 131 -2.40 1.13 -3.54
N MET A 132 -3.02 2.17 -3.00
CA MET A 132 -4.44 2.18 -2.65
C MET A 132 -5.09 3.52 -2.99
N HIS A 133 -6.22 3.49 -3.69
CA HIS A 133 -6.98 4.70 -4.02
C HIS A 133 -7.92 5.03 -2.85
N LEU A 134 -8.02 6.32 -2.49
CA LEU A 134 -8.95 6.78 -1.46
C LEU A 134 -10.42 6.45 -1.79
N GLY A 135 -10.75 6.29 -3.08
CA GLY A 135 -12.05 5.78 -3.52
C GLY A 135 -12.40 4.38 -3.01
N LEU A 136 -11.42 3.48 -2.80
CA LEU A 136 -11.66 2.18 -2.17
C LEU A 136 -12.07 2.36 -0.70
N ILE A 137 -11.24 3.06 0.08
CA ILE A 137 -11.48 3.35 1.51
C ILE A 137 -12.85 4.04 1.71
N GLY A 138 -13.25 4.90 0.76
CA GLY A 138 -14.53 5.61 0.78
C GLY A 138 -15.78 4.81 0.37
N VAL A 139 -15.64 3.54 -0.07
CA VAL A 139 -16.74 2.70 -0.60
C VAL A 139 -16.91 1.36 0.13
N VAL A 140 -15.84 0.84 0.74
CA VAL A 140 -15.96 -0.21 1.75
C VAL A 140 -16.84 0.23 2.92
N SER A 141 -17.41 -0.73 3.63
CA SER A 141 -18.36 -0.54 4.72
C SER A 141 -17.91 -1.16 6.04
N THR A 142 -16.85 -1.98 6.03
CA THR A 142 -16.17 -2.45 7.25
C THR A 142 -14.66 -2.43 7.07
N ARG A 143 -13.92 -2.45 8.19
CA ARG A 143 -12.46 -2.65 8.18
C ARG A 143 -12.08 -4.00 7.57
N ASP A 144 -12.94 -4.99 7.71
CA ASP A 144 -12.71 -6.38 7.27
C ASP A 144 -12.86 -6.53 5.74
N GLU A 145 -13.70 -5.72 5.10
CA GLU A 145 -13.73 -5.60 3.63
C GLU A 145 -12.43 -4.98 3.11
N LEU A 146 -11.94 -3.91 3.76
CA LEU A 146 -10.66 -3.30 3.39
C LEU A 146 -9.49 -4.28 3.61
N ALA A 147 -9.47 -4.96 4.76
CA ALA A 147 -8.51 -6.01 5.07
C ALA A 147 -8.53 -7.15 4.04
N SER A 148 -9.71 -7.53 3.50
CA SER A 148 -9.79 -8.58 2.48
C SER A 148 -9.06 -8.20 1.18
N VAL A 149 -9.22 -6.96 0.71
CA VAL A 149 -8.47 -6.45 -0.46
C VAL A 149 -6.98 -6.39 -0.16
N MET A 150 -6.60 -5.89 1.03
CA MET A 150 -5.20 -5.79 1.43
C MET A 150 -4.53 -7.17 1.60
N ALA A 151 -5.29 -8.19 2.02
CA ALA A 151 -4.83 -9.57 2.10
C ALA A 151 -4.69 -10.22 0.70
N HIS A 152 -5.54 -9.86 -0.25
CA HIS A 152 -5.43 -10.26 -1.67
C HIS A 152 -4.16 -9.67 -2.31
N GLU A 153 -3.94 -8.35 -2.18
CA GLU A 153 -2.74 -7.70 -2.69
C GLU A 153 -1.47 -8.20 -2.01
N LEU A 154 -1.48 -8.37 -0.68
CA LEU A 154 -0.36 -8.98 0.04
C LEU A 154 -0.03 -10.38 -0.51
N SER A 155 -1.05 -11.16 -0.86
CA SER A 155 -0.85 -12.47 -1.47
C SER A 155 -0.25 -12.40 -2.88
N HIS A 156 -0.57 -11.38 -3.68
CA HIS A 156 0.13 -11.16 -4.97
C HIS A 156 1.64 -10.94 -4.81
N VAL A 157 2.05 -10.32 -3.70
CA VAL A 157 3.47 -10.13 -3.34
C VAL A 157 4.10 -11.38 -2.74
N THR A 158 3.48 -12.03 -1.75
CA THR A 158 4.04 -13.25 -1.10
C THR A 158 4.23 -14.36 -2.13
N GLN A 159 3.22 -14.55 -2.99
CA GLN A 159 3.21 -15.55 -4.04
C GLN A 159 4.01 -15.11 -5.30
N ARG A 160 4.64 -13.93 -5.25
CA ARG A 160 5.48 -13.32 -6.31
C ARG A 160 4.83 -13.38 -7.70
N HIS A 161 3.53 -13.09 -7.79
CA HIS A 161 2.76 -13.27 -9.04
C HIS A 161 3.30 -12.39 -10.17
N ILE A 162 3.71 -11.15 -9.87
CA ILE A 162 4.28 -10.24 -10.86
C ILE A 162 5.62 -10.77 -11.40
N SER A 163 6.50 -11.29 -10.53
CA SER A 163 7.73 -11.96 -10.94
C SER A 163 7.47 -13.20 -11.79
N ARG A 164 6.53 -14.07 -11.38
CA ARG A 164 6.13 -15.26 -12.16
C ARG A 164 5.61 -14.88 -13.54
N LEU A 165 4.83 -13.80 -13.66
CA LEU A 165 4.30 -13.32 -14.94
C LEU A 165 5.41 -12.79 -15.87
N ILE A 166 6.32 -11.95 -15.35
CA ILE A 166 7.45 -11.40 -16.12
C ILE A 166 8.35 -12.53 -16.67
N THR A 167 8.67 -13.54 -15.85
CA THR A 167 9.46 -14.70 -16.29
C THR A 167 8.70 -15.63 -17.25
N GLN A 168 7.38 -15.79 -17.10
CA GLN A 168 6.58 -16.52 -18.09
C GLN A 168 6.56 -15.81 -19.45
N GLN A 169 6.45 -14.48 -19.45
CA GLN A 169 6.47 -13.66 -20.66
C GLN A 169 7.86 -13.65 -21.33
N SER A 170 8.96 -13.63 -20.56
CA SER A 170 10.32 -13.68 -21.13
C SER A 170 10.59 -15.01 -21.85
N ARG A 171 10.13 -16.13 -21.28
CA ARG A 171 10.23 -17.48 -21.86
C ARG A 171 9.37 -17.68 -23.12
N GLN A 172 8.33 -16.87 -23.35
CA GLN A 172 7.44 -16.98 -24.52
C GLN A 172 7.95 -16.26 -25.78
N GLY A 173 9.00 -15.43 -25.67
CA GLY A 173 9.73 -14.90 -26.82
C GLY A 173 10.15 -13.43 -26.66
N PRO A 174 11.37 -13.07 -27.11
CA PRO A 174 11.95 -11.76 -26.83
C PRO A 174 11.27 -10.59 -27.55
N LEU A 175 10.34 -10.82 -28.49
CA LEU A 175 9.72 -9.74 -29.27
C LEU A 175 8.86 -8.79 -28.43
N MET A 176 8.02 -9.28 -27.52
CA MET A 176 7.11 -8.39 -26.77
C MET A 176 7.76 -7.79 -25.52
N LEU A 177 8.55 -8.57 -24.78
CA LEU A 177 9.29 -8.06 -23.62
C LEU A 177 10.50 -7.21 -24.07
N GLY A 178 11.10 -7.56 -25.22
CA GLY A 178 12.03 -6.69 -25.93
C GLY A 178 11.37 -5.39 -26.38
N ALA A 179 10.20 -5.41 -27.05
CA ALA A 179 9.49 -4.17 -27.40
C ALA A 179 9.13 -3.30 -26.18
N MET A 180 8.82 -3.91 -25.03
CA MET A 180 8.54 -3.21 -23.78
C MET A 180 9.81 -2.56 -23.18
N VAL A 181 10.88 -3.33 -23.00
CA VAL A 181 12.16 -2.83 -22.42
C VAL A 181 12.89 -1.91 -23.37
N LEU A 182 12.98 -2.26 -24.65
CA LEU A 182 13.59 -1.45 -25.69
C LEU A 182 12.71 -0.23 -26.02
N GLY A 183 11.40 -0.27 -25.79
CA GLY A 183 10.51 0.89 -25.79
C GLY A 183 10.81 1.86 -24.64
N MET A 184 11.00 1.36 -23.41
CA MET A 184 11.46 2.17 -22.28
C MET A 184 12.84 2.79 -22.55
N LEU A 185 13.77 2.04 -23.15
CA LEU A 185 15.12 2.53 -23.50
C LEU A 185 15.14 3.48 -24.71
N ALA A 186 14.27 3.30 -25.72
CA ALA A 186 14.27 4.14 -26.93
C ALA A 186 13.77 5.57 -26.67
N ALA A 187 12.91 5.76 -25.67
CA ALA A 187 12.40 7.07 -25.26
C ALA A 187 13.50 8.03 -24.72
N THR A 188 14.70 7.51 -24.43
CA THR A 188 15.85 8.31 -23.96
C THR A 188 16.48 9.20 -25.03
N LYS A 189 16.22 8.96 -26.32
CA LYS A 189 16.98 9.58 -27.43
C LYS A 189 16.40 10.85 -28.06
N ASN A 190 15.30 11.42 -27.54
CA ASN A 190 14.78 12.71 -28.03
C ASN A 190 14.17 13.57 -26.89
N PRO A 191 14.90 14.58 -26.39
CA PRO A 191 14.46 15.43 -25.28
C PRO A 191 13.68 16.66 -25.78
N SER A 192 12.38 16.51 -26.07
CA SER A 192 11.51 17.63 -26.45
C SER A 192 10.06 17.48 -25.97
N ALA A 193 9.72 18.27 -24.95
CA ALA A 193 8.37 18.65 -24.47
C ALA A 193 7.32 17.56 -24.07
N GLY A 194 7.44 16.30 -24.50
CA GLY A 194 6.43 15.26 -24.24
C GLY A 194 6.64 14.38 -23.00
N GLN A 195 7.81 14.43 -22.36
CA GLN A 195 8.26 13.36 -21.45
C GLN A 195 7.51 13.25 -20.12
N ALA A 196 6.95 14.33 -19.56
CA ALA A 196 6.20 14.26 -18.30
C ALA A 196 4.95 13.35 -18.41
N MET A 197 4.26 13.40 -19.55
CA MET A 197 3.04 12.62 -19.80
C MET A 197 3.32 11.14 -20.10
N LEU A 198 4.54 10.82 -20.56
CA LEU A 198 4.95 9.45 -20.91
C LEU A 198 5.46 8.64 -19.70
N VAL A 199 6.04 9.28 -18.68
CA VAL A 199 6.64 8.55 -17.54
C VAL A 199 5.60 8.16 -16.48
N GLY A 200 4.72 9.07 -16.06
CA GLY A 200 3.60 8.71 -15.15
C GLY A 200 2.68 7.64 -15.76
N GLY A 201 2.50 7.68 -17.08
CA GLY A 201 1.78 6.66 -17.84
C GLY A 201 2.39 5.24 -17.75
N GLN A 202 3.66 5.06 -17.36
CA GLN A 202 4.30 3.73 -17.31
C GLN A 202 3.81 2.88 -16.14
N ALA A 203 3.67 3.46 -14.94
CA ALA A 203 3.14 2.73 -13.77
C ALA A 203 1.67 2.33 -14.01
N LEU A 204 0.86 3.24 -14.56
CA LEU A 204 -0.52 2.98 -14.94
C LEU A 204 -0.62 1.97 -16.11
N ALA A 205 0.29 2.02 -17.09
CA ALA A 205 0.33 1.04 -18.18
C ALA A 205 0.65 -0.36 -17.67
N VAL A 206 1.61 -0.50 -16.75
CA VAL A 206 1.90 -1.79 -16.09
C VAL A 206 0.64 -2.29 -15.36
N GLN A 207 0.01 -1.48 -14.50
CA GLN A 207 -1.19 -1.93 -13.78
C GLN A 207 -2.37 -2.30 -14.70
N ASN A 208 -2.58 -1.57 -15.81
CA ASN A 208 -3.61 -1.91 -16.80
C ASN A 208 -3.20 -3.07 -17.74
N GLN A 209 -1.97 -3.58 -17.63
CA GLN A 209 -1.47 -4.77 -18.36
C GLN A 209 -1.29 -6.01 -17.46
N LEU A 210 -1.22 -5.85 -16.14
CA LEU A 210 -1.19 -6.93 -15.14
C LEU A 210 -2.56 -7.62 -14.99
N ASN A 211 -3.04 -8.22 -16.09
CA ASN A 211 -4.15 -9.17 -16.05
C ASN A 211 -3.64 -10.50 -15.46
N PHE A 212 -3.71 -10.64 -14.14
CA PHE A 212 -3.32 -11.86 -13.46
C PHE A 212 -4.10 -13.07 -13.99
N SER A 213 -3.44 -14.24 -14.05
CA SER A 213 -4.12 -15.45 -14.50
C SER A 213 -5.23 -15.83 -13.52
N ARG A 214 -6.28 -16.49 -14.01
CA ARG A 214 -7.38 -16.98 -13.14
C ARG A 214 -6.87 -17.86 -12.00
N ASP A 215 -5.73 -18.53 -12.20
CA ASP A 215 -5.12 -19.42 -11.22
C ASP A 215 -4.34 -18.63 -10.16
N MET A 216 -3.63 -17.56 -10.56
CA MET A 216 -3.01 -16.60 -9.63
C MET A 216 -4.07 -15.91 -8.77
N GLU A 217 -5.19 -15.48 -9.36
CA GLU A 217 -6.30 -14.89 -8.61
C GLU A 217 -6.90 -15.89 -7.59
N ARG A 218 -7.09 -17.18 -7.95
CA ARG A 218 -7.54 -18.24 -7.01
C ARG A 218 -6.46 -18.67 -6.00
N GLU A 219 -5.19 -18.33 -6.24
CA GLU A 219 -4.09 -18.51 -5.28
C GLU A 219 -4.14 -17.36 -4.25
N ALA A 220 -4.23 -16.11 -4.71
CA ALA A 220 -4.35 -14.91 -3.89
C ALA A 220 -5.63 -14.89 -3.02
N ASP A 221 -6.80 -15.24 -3.59
CA ASP A 221 -8.06 -15.41 -2.86
C ASP A 221 -7.90 -16.34 -1.66
N ARG A 222 -7.13 -17.43 -1.83
CA ARG A 222 -6.97 -18.51 -0.85
C ARG A 222 -5.98 -18.16 0.25
N VAL A 223 -4.82 -17.61 -0.13
CA VAL A 223 -3.79 -17.18 0.83
C VAL A 223 -4.34 -16.02 1.66
N GLY A 224 -4.89 -15.00 1.02
CA GLY A 224 -5.45 -13.82 1.66
C GLY A 224 -6.58 -14.14 2.64
N TYR A 225 -7.53 -15.00 2.24
CA TYR A 225 -8.57 -15.50 3.15
C TYR A 225 -7.98 -16.22 4.38
N GLY A 226 -6.86 -16.93 4.22
CA GLY A 226 -6.12 -17.59 5.29
C GLY A 226 -5.39 -16.64 6.25
N LEU A 227 -5.15 -15.38 5.87
CA LEU A 227 -4.54 -14.35 6.72
C LEU A 227 -5.55 -13.66 7.65
N MET A 228 -6.82 -13.56 7.23
CA MET A 228 -7.85 -12.73 7.88
C MET A 228 -8.02 -13.01 9.38
N ALA A 229 -8.37 -14.24 9.73
CA ALA A 229 -8.68 -14.59 11.12
C ALA A 229 -7.44 -14.50 12.06
N PRO A 230 -6.24 -15.00 11.69
CA PRO A 230 -5.02 -14.77 12.47
C PRO A 230 -4.65 -13.29 12.62
N ALA A 231 -4.98 -12.44 11.65
CA ALA A 231 -4.77 -10.99 11.71
C ALA A 231 -5.86 -10.22 12.51
N GLY A 232 -6.90 -10.90 13.02
CA GLY A 232 -7.98 -10.27 13.78
C GLY A 232 -9.10 -9.65 12.92
N PHE A 233 -9.24 -10.07 11.67
CA PHE A 233 -10.30 -9.63 10.74
C PHE A 233 -11.30 -10.75 10.42
N ALA A 234 -12.57 -10.37 10.24
CA ALA A 234 -13.64 -11.31 9.94
C ALA A 234 -13.52 -11.84 8.48
N PRO A 235 -13.35 -13.16 8.25
CA PRO A 235 -13.20 -13.70 6.90
C PRO A 235 -14.43 -13.47 6.01
N GLN A 236 -15.60 -13.15 6.58
CA GLN A 236 -16.80 -12.71 5.85
C GLN A 236 -16.55 -11.45 5.00
N GLY A 237 -15.58 -10.59 5.36
CA GLY A 237 -15.23 -9.38 4.61
C GLY A 237 -14.83 -9.65 3.15
N PHE A 238 -14.21 -10.80 2.87
CA PHE A 238 -13.94 -11.25 1.51
C PHE A 238 -15.23 -11.44 0.70
N VAL A 239 -16.24 -12.07 1.30
CA VAL A 239 -17.52 -12.33 0.64
C VAL A 239 -18.34 -11.06 0.46
N SER A 240 -18.44 -10.18 1.46
CA SER A 240 -19.19 -8.93 1.30
C SER A 240 -18.51 -7.96 0.33
N MET A 241 -17.18 -7.95 0.26
CA MET A 241 -16.44 -7.25 -0.80
C MET A 241 -16.67 -7.87 -2.18
N PHE A 242 -16.72 -9.19 -2.30
CA PHE A 242 -17.04 -9.87 -3.56
C PHE A 242 -18.49 -9.63 -4.01
N ASP A 243 -19.44 -9.53 -3.08
CA ASP A 243 -20.82 -9.14 -3.38
C ASP A 243 -20.90 -7.69 -3.86
N LYS A 244 -20.15 -6.75 -3.28
CA LYS A 244 -20.03 -5.36 -3.79
C LYS A 244 -19.45 -5.34 -5.20
N LEU A 245 -18.37 -6.08 -5.45
CA LEU A 245 -17.73 -6.19 -6.76
C LEU A 245 -18.66 -6.85 -7.79
N GLN A 246 -19.45 -7.85 -7.40
CA GLN A 246 -20.47 -8.47 -8.26
C GLN A 246 -21.60 -7.50 -8.58
N GLN A 247 -22.04 -6.68 -7.62
CA GLN A 247 -23.05 -5.63 -7.83
C GLN A 247 -22.53 -4.54 -8.77
N ALA A 248 -21.30 -4.07 -8.58
CA ALA A 248 -20.64 -3.10 -9.46
C ALA A 248 -20.53 -3.64 -10.90
N ASN A 249 -20.08 -4.89 -11.08
CA ASN A 249 -19.94 -5.52 -12.40
C ASN A 249 -21.29 -5.74 -13.13
N ARG A 250 -22.42 -5.76 -12.41
CA ARG A 250 -23.77 -5.77 -13.02
C ARG A 250 -24.24 -4.38 -13.46
N ILE A 251 -23.82 -3.33 -12.77
CA ILE A 251 -24.22 -1.95 -13.04
C ILE A 251 -23.17 -1.31 -13.96
N ASN A 252 -23.17 -1.79 -15.22
CA ASN A 252 -22.44 -1.29 -16.40
C ASN A 252 -21.28 -0.31 -16.08
N ASP A 253 -20.04 -0.82 -15.96
CA ASP A 253 -18.90 -0.07 -15.42
C ASP A 253 -18.73 1.32 -16.08
N ASN A 254 -18.98 2.35 -15.29
CA ASN A 254 -18.80 3.75 -15.67
C ASN A 254 -17.35 4.25 -15.47
N GLY A 255 -16.40 3.31 -15.35
CA GLY A 255 -14.98 3.54 -15.10
C GLY A 255 -14.61 3.70 -13.62
N SER A 256 -15.57 3.59 -12.69
CA SER A 256 -15.31 3.80 -11.26
C SER A 256 -14.72 2.58 -10.52
N TRP A 257 -14.68 1.41 -11.16
CA TRP A 257 -14.13 0.17 -10.57
C TRP A 257 -12.98 -0.43 -11.38
N PRO A 258 -11.85 0.29 -11.60
CA PRO A 258 -10.68 -0.24 -12.31
C PRO A 258 -10.14 -1.55 -11.72
N TYR A 259 -10.32 -1.80 -10.41
CA TYR A 259 -9.98 -3.05 -9.76
C TYR A 259 -10.56 -4.30 -10.45
N LEU A 260 -11.78 -4.21 -10.99
CA LEU A 260 -12.42 -5.32 -11.74
C LEU A 260 -11.70 -5.66 -13.06
N ARG A 261 -10.83 -4.77 -13.57
CA ARG A 261 -10.06 -4.98 -14.80
C ARG A 261 -8.76 -5.73 -14.53
N SER A 262 -7.99 -5.38 -13.49
CA SER A 262 -6.79 -6.15 -13.09
C SER A 262 -7.11 -7.43 -12.30
N HIS A 263 -8.24 -7.46 -11.58
CA HIS A 263 -8.72 -8.61 -10.80
C HIS A 263 -10.10 -9.09 -11.26
N PRO A 264 -10.21 -9.78 -12.42
CA PRO A 264 -11.50 -10.23 -12.96
C PRO A 264 -12.24 -11.17 -12.01
N LEU A 265 -13.38 -10.70 -11.50
CA LEU A 265 -14.25 -11.49 -10.63
C LEU A 265 -15.01 -12.55 -11.44
N THR A 266 -14.99 -13.81 -10.99
CA THR A 266 -15.68 -14.92 -11.64
C THR A 266 -16.62 -15.65 -10.69
N THR A 267 -17.66 -16.29 -11.22
CA THR A 267 -18.59 -17.12 -10.44
C THR A 267 -17.87 -18.25 -9.69
N GLN A 268 -16.77 -18.77 -10.24
CA GLN A 268 -15.92 -19.77 -9.59
C GLN A 268 -15.23 -19.20 -8.34
N ARG A 269 -14.59 -18.01 -8.43
CA ARG A 269 -13.95 -17.36 -7.27
C ARG A 269 -14.95 -17.06 -6.15
N ILE A 270 -16.14 -16.57 -6.52
CA ILE A 270 -17.24 -16.29 -5.59
C ILE A 270 -17.69 -17.58 -4.88
N ALA A 271 -17.94 -18.66 -5.63
CA ALA A 271 -18.31 -19.96 -5.06
C ALA A 271 -17.21 -20.54 -4.15
N ASP A 272 -15.94 -20.46 -4.58
CA ASP A 272 -14.77 -20.91 -3.81
C ASP A 272 -14.65 -20.19 -2.46
N LEU A 273 -14.95 -18.89 -2.38
CA LEU A 273 -14.91 -18.14 -1.12
C LEU A 273 -16.15 -18.38 -0.23
N HIS A 274 -17.36 -18.45 -0.79
CA HIS A 274 -18.54 -18.85 0.01
C HIS A 274 -18.36 -20.25 0.62
N ALA A 275 -17.81 -21.20 -0.14
CA ALA A 275 -17.53 -22.56 0.34
C ALA A 275 -16.43 -22.64 1.42
N ARG A 276 -15.64 -21.58 1.60
CA ARG A 276 -14.59 -21.50 2.64
C ARG A 276 -15.08 -20.94 3.96
N ILE A 277 -16.24 -20.27 4.01
CA ILE A 277 -16.80 -19.78 5.28
C ILE A 277 -17.36 -20.97 6.07
N PRO A 278 -16.83 -21.29 7.26
CA PRO A 278 -17.35 -22.40 8.07
C PRO A 278 -18.82 -22.17 8.42
N PRO A 279 -19.69 -23.20 8.45
CA PRO A 279 -21.11 -23.04 8.75
C PRO A 279 -21.42 -22.39 10.12
N ALA A 280 -20.50 -22.42 11.07
CA ALA A 280 -20.60 -21.67 12.32
C ALA A 280 -20.39 -20.16 12.11
N VAL A 281 -19.35 -19.79 11.35
CA VAL A 281 -18.98 -18.40 11.01
C VAL A 281 -20.04 -17.76 10.10
N ALA A 282 -20.66 -18.54 9.21
CA ALA A 282 -21.77 -18.10 8.36
C ALA A 282 -23.08 -17.84 9.12
N ARG A 283 -23.22 -18.35 10.36
CA ARG A 283 -24.39 -18.11 11.23
C ARG A 283 -24.20 -16.91 12.15
N SER A 284 -22.97 -16.51 12.42
CA SER A 284 -22.68 -15.25 13.10
C SER A 284 -22.93 -14.07 12.15
N PRO A 285 -23.62 -12.99 12.57
CA PRO A 285 -23.68 -11.77 11.77
C PRO A 285 -22.27 -11.22 11.55
N ALA A 286 -21.98 -10.77 10.33
CA ALA A 286 -20.72 -10.10 10.04
C ALA A 286 -20.59 -8.80 10.87
N PRO A 287 -19.38 -8.42 11.33
CA PRO A 287 -19.18 -7.17 12.05
C PRO A 287 -19.70 -5.96 11.27
N GLY A 288 -20.33 -5.02 11.96
CA GLY A 288 -20.74 -3.74 11.37
C GLY A 288 -19.59 -2.73 11.26
N PRO A 289 -19.78 -1.60 10.56
CA PRO A 289 -18.84 -0.49 10.60
C PRO A 289 -18.55 -0.02 12.02
N THR A 290 -17.27 0.03 12.41
CA THR A 290 -16.82 0.76 13.59
C THR A 290 -16.96 2.28 13.35
N LEU A 291 -17.03 3.07 14.43
CA LEU A 291 -17.11 4.53 14.29
C LEU A 291 -15.86 5.09 13.61
N GLU A 292 -14.67 4.59 13.97
CA GLU A 292 -13.42 4.90 13.27
C GLU A 292 -13.49 4.59 11.77
N HIS A 293 -13.91 3.39 11.37
CA HIS A 293 -13.98 3.04 9.94
C HIS A 293 -14.91 4.00 9.17
N ALA A 294 -16.06 4.37 9.76
CA ALA A 294 -16.97 5.33 9.14
C ALA A 294 -16.38 6.76 9.06
N MET A 295 -15.57 7.18 10.03
CA MET A 295 -14.79 8.43 9.97
C MET A 295 -13.69 8.37 8.89
N MET A 296 -12.99 7.24 8.74
CA MET A 296 -11.92 7.09 7.74
C MET A 296 -12.48 7.00 6.32
N ALA A 297 -13.59 6.29 6.12
CA ALA A 297 -14.35 6.31 4.86
C ALA A 297 -14.96 7.70 4.56
N ALA A 298 -15.25 8.52 5.58
CA ALA A 298 -15.60 9.92 5.37
C ALA A 298 -14.39 10.77 4.95
N ARG A 299 -13.27 10.66 5.66
CA ARG A 299 -12.01 11.36 5.35
C ARG A 299 -11.55 11.07 3.91
N ALA A 300 -11.51 9.80 3.53
CA ALA A 300 -11.12 9.36 2.19
C ALA A 300 -12.08 9.89 1.10
N ARG A 301 -13.40 9.94 1.34
CA ARG A 301 -14.37 10.56 0.41
C ARG A 301 -14.13 12.07 0.25
N VAL A 302 -13.88 12.81 1.33
CA VAL A 302 -13.68 14.27 1.26
C VAL A 302 -12.38 14.62 0.53
N LEU A 303 -11.29 13.89 0.81
CA LEU A 303 -9.97 14.12 0.21
C LEU A 303 -9.87 13.64 -1.26
N SER A 304 -10.72 12.70 -1.70
CA SER A 304 -10.73 12.20 -3.09
C SER A 304 -11.69 12.92 -4.03
N ARG A 305 -12.55 13.81 -3.50
CA ARG A 305 -13.55 14.53 -4.30
C ARG A 305 -13.47 16.02 -3.99
N PRO A 306 -12.39 16.70 -4.39
CA PRO A 306 -12.28 18.15 -4.24
C PRO A 306 -13.38 18.85 -5.06
N GLY A 307 -14.05 19.81 -4.45
CA GLY A 307 -15.11 20.56 -5.11
C GLY A 307 -16.00 21.30 -4.11
N VAL A 308 -16.07 22.63 -4.25
CA VAL A 308 -16.76 23.53 -3.32
C VAL A 308 -18.22 23.10 -3.08
N ASP A 309 -18.95 22.70 -4.13
CA ASP A 309 -20.37 22.32 -4.00
C ASP A 309 -20.57 20.91 -3.43
N VAL A 310 -19.61 20.00 -3.62
CA VAL A 310 -19.61 18.67 -2.98
C VAL A 310 -19.32 18.81 -1.48
N TRP A 311 -18.35 19.67 -1.12
CA TRP A 311 -18.08 20.02 0.28
C TRP A 311 -19.27 20.72 0.94
N ARG A 312 -19.94 21.67 0.25
CA ARG A 312 -21.20 22.27 0.72
C ARG A 312 -22.31 21.23 0.91
N GLN A 313 -22.42 20.24 0.05
CA GLN A 313 -23.38 19.15 0.21
C GLN A 313 -23.10 18.35 1.49
N TRP A 314 -21.84 18.00 1.77
CA TRP A 314 -21.48 17.28 2.99
C TRP A 314 -21.61 18.11 4.28
N VAL A 315 -21.30 19.41 4.25
CA VAL A 315 -21.58 20.32 5.38
C VAL A 315 -23.07 20.32 5.75
N ASN A 316 -23.95 20.17 4.76
CA ASN A 316 -25.41 20.14 4.95
C ASN A 316 -26.00 18.74 5.15
N GLU A 317 -25.27 17.64 4.92
CA GLU A 317 -25.78 16.26 5.09
C GLU A 317 -26.36 16.00 6.50
N PRO A 318 -25.75 16.46 7.61
CA PRO A 318 -26.31 16.31 8.95
C PRO A 318 -27.61 17.09 9.22
N GLN A 319 -27.95 18.06 8.35
CA GLN A 319 -29.19 18.83 8.44
C GLN A 319 -30.34 18.23 7.60
N ALA A 320 -30.08 17.13 6.88
CA ALA A 320 -31.06 16.50 6.01
C ALA A 320 -32.19 15.80 6.79
N GLY A 321 -33.40 15.83 6.22
CA GLY A 321 -34.55 15.09 6.75
C GLY A 321 -34.23 13.59 6.90
N GLY A 322 -34.55 13.01 8.07
CA GLY A 322 -34.24 11.61 8.38
C GLY A 322 -32.78 11.35 8.80
N PHE A 323 -31.92 12.37 8.95
CA PHE A 323 -30.55 12.17 9.46
C PHE A 323 -30.53 11.51 10.86
N GLY A 324 -31.41 11.96 11.77
CA GLY A 324 -31.48 11.43 13.13
C GLY A 324 -31.81 9.93 13.22
N THR A 325 -32.53 9.39 12.23
CA THR A 325 -32.92 7.97 12.14
C THR A 325 -31.89 7.08 11.44
N GLN A 326 -30.76 7.63 10.98
CA GLN A 326 -29.65 6.84 10.43
C GLN A 326 -28.86 6.15 11.55
N SER A 327 -28.17 5.04 11.21
CA SER A 327 -27.31 4.32 12.17
C SER A 327 -26.16 5.18 12.67
N LEU A 328 -25.69 4.94 13.90
CA LEU A 328 -24.66 5.76 14.54
C LEU A 328 -23.37 5.88 13.71
N PRO A 329 -22.79 4.81 13.12
CA PRO A 329 -21.60 4.95 12.27
C PRO A 329 -21.85 5.85 11.06
N ARG A 330 -23.05 5.80 10.45
CA ARG A 330 -23.39 6.66 9.31
C ARG A 330 -23.51 8.13 9.74
N ARG A 331 -24.16 8.41 10.88
CA ARG A 331 -24.26 9.76 11.44
C ARG A 331 -22.91 10.34 11.83
N VAL A 332 -22.04 9.50 12.41
CA VAL A 332 -20.65 9.84 12.74
C VAL A 332 -19.83 10.15 11.49
N GLY A 333 -19.88 9.28 10.47
CA GLY A 333 -19.19 9.52 9.20
C GLY A 333 -19.67 10.79 8.49
N ALA A 334 -20.97 11.10 8.55
CA ALA A 334 -21.51 12.36 8.02
C ALA A 334 -21.04 13.59 8.81
N TRP A 335 -21.01 13.56 10.14
CA TRP A 335 -20.45 14.67 10.94
C TRP A 335 -18.95 14.86 10.69
N TYR A 336 -18.19 13.78 10.50
CA TYR A 336 -16.77 13.86 10.12
C TYR A 336 -16.61 14.47 8.72
N ALA A 337 -17.42 14.03 7.74
CA ALA A 337 -17.44 14.58 6.40
C ALA A 337 -17.79 16.07 6.38
N ALA A 338 -18.82 16.48 7.13
CA ALA A 338 -19.24 17.87 7.29
C ALA A 338 -18.13 18.73 7.91
N SER A 339 -17.53 18.25 9.00
CA SER A 339 -16.45 18.92 9.73
C SER A 339 -15.21 19.14 8.86
N LEU A 340 -14.72 18.09 8.18
CA LEU A 340 -13.58 18.19 7.27
C LEU A 340 -13.91 18.99 6.00
N SER A 341 -15.15 18.92 5.49
CA SER A 341 -15.58 19.71 4.32
C SER A 341 -15.67 21.20 4.64
N ALA A 342 -16.16 21.58 5.82
CA ALA A 342 -16.14 22.96 6.29
C ALA A 342 -14.69 23.48 6.45
N LEU A 343 -13.77 22.63 6.95
CA LEU A 343 -12.34 22.92 6.97
C LEU A 343 -11.77 23.14 5.55
N GLN A 344 -12.08 22.30 4.56
CA GLN A 344 -11.67 22.55 3.16
C GLN A 344 -12.24 23.87 2.60
N LEU A 345 -13.48 24.23 2.98
CA LEU A 345 -14.13 25.50 2.64
C LEU A 345 -13.62 26.72 3.44
N GLN A 346 -12.67 26.52 4.38
CA GLN A 346 -12.18 27.51 5.34
C GLN A 346 -13.25 28.07 6.32
N ASP A 347 -14.42 27.44 6.42
CA ASP A 347 -15.45 27.78 7.40
C ASP A 347 -15.13 27.15 8.77
N MET A 348 -14.27 27.85 9.51
CA MET A 348 -13.85 27.47 10.87
C MET A 348 -15.00 27.49 11.90
N ALA A 349 -16.15 28.10 11.58
CA ALA A 349 -17.32 28.12 12.47
C ALA A 349 -18.16 26.85 12.28
N ALA A 350 -18.48 26.51 11.03
CA ALA A 350 -19.16 25.26 10.68
C ALA A 350 -18.30 24.03 11.01
N ALA A 351 -16.98 24.08 10.78
CA ALA A 351 -16.07 22.99 11.11
C ALA A 351 -16.11 22.65 12.61
N ARG A 352 -15.93 23.66 13.48
CA ARG A 352 -16.03 23.47 14.94
C ARG A 352 -17.42 23.07 15.41
N ALA A 353 -18.49 23.54 14.75
CA ALA A 353 -19.85 23.14 15.07
C ALA A 353 -20.08 21.65 14.77
N ALA A 354 -19.70 21.18 13.58
CA ALA A 354 -19.77 19.78 13.20
C ALA A 354 -18.83 18.89 14.06
N GLN A 355 -17.64 19.38 14.42
CA GLN A 355 -16.69 18.66 15.28
C GLN A 355 -17.22 18.46 16.72
N ARG A 356 -17.94 19.43 17.29
CA ARG A 356 -18.64 19.23 18.58
C ARG A 356 -19.75 18.18 18.48
N SER A 357 -20.53 18.18 17.40
CA SER A 357 -21.56 17.16 17.15
C SER A 357 -20.97 15.77 16.86
N LEU A 358 -19.77 15.72 16.26
CA LEU A 358 -18.99 14.50 16.06
C LEU A 358 -18.50 13.92 17.40
N LEU A 359 -17.90 14.75 18.26
CA LEU A 359 -17.45 14.35 19.61
C LEU A 359 -18.62 13.79 20.44
N GLU A 360 -19.77 14.46 20.42
CA GLU A 360 -20.96 13.98 21.14
C GLU A 360 -21.46 12.63 20.60
N ALA A 361 -21.44 12.43 19.28
CA ALA A 361 -21.84 11.17 18.65
C ALA A 361 -20.81 10.04 18.79
N ALA A 362 -19.54 10.36 19.06
CA ALA A 362 -18.46 9.40 19.29
C ALA A 362 -18.28 9.05 20.79
N ARG A 363 -18.97 9.75 21.70
CA ARG A 363 -18.85 9.59 23.16
C ARG A 363 -19.04 8.13 23.59
N GLY A 364 -17.99 7.55 24.18
CA GLY A 364 -17.96 6.16 24.67
C GLY A 364 -17.25 5.18 23.72
N ASP A 365 -16.97 5.57 22.47
CA ASP A 365 -16.07 4.86 21.56
C ASP A 365 -14.70 5.57 21.59
N ALA A 366 -13.68 4.90 22.15
CA ALA A 366 -12.37 5.52 22.36
C ALA A 366 -11.63 5.83 21.05
N ALA A 367 -11.77 4.98 20.03
CA ALA A 367 -11.17 5.18 18.73
C ALA A 367 -11.85 6.34 17.99
N GLY A 368 -13.19 6.35 17.94
CA GLY A 368 -13.96 7.47 17.38
C GLY A 368 -13.65 8.80 18.09
N THR A 369 -13.60 8.79 19.43
CA THR A 369 -13.26 9.98 20.22
C THR A 369 -11.86 10.51 19.88
N ARG A 370 -10.85 9.62 19.76
CA ARG A 370 -9.50 9.98 19.28
C ARG A 370 -9.55 10.61 17.88
N GLN A 371 -10.22 9.98 16.93
CA GLN A 371 -10.29 10.47 15.55
C GLN A 371 -11.01 11.83 15.44
N ALA A 372 -11.99 12.10 16.32
CA ALA A 372 -12.66 13.39 16.42
C ALA A 372 -11.80 14.50 17.05
N HIS A 373 -10.92 14.16 18.00
CA HIS A 373 -9.92 15.08 18.54
C HIS A 373 -8.76 15.35 17.57
N LEU A 374 -8.32 14.35 16.78
CA LEU A 374 -7.34 14.55 15.71
C LEU A 374 -7.86 15.57 14.67
N LEU A 375 -9.10 15.39 14.19
CA LEU A 375 -9.74 16.37 13.29
C LEU A 375 -9.93 17.73 13.97
N GLY A 376 -10.21 17.76 15.28
CA GLY A 376 -10.25 19.00 16.07
C GLY A 376 -8.92 19.75 16.02
N ALA A 377 -7.80 19.05 16.26
CA ALA A 377 -6.47 19.65 16.21
C ALA A 377 -6.10 20.16 14.81
N GLU A 378 -6.52 19.49 13.74
CA GLU A 378 -6.38 19.99 12.36
C GLU A 378 -7.16 21.28 12.12
N ILE A 379 -8.41 21.36 12.60
CA ILE A 379 -9.26 22.57 12.50
C ILE A 379 -8.64 23.73 13.25
N GLU A 380 -8.20 23.52 14.50
CA GLU A 380 -7.57 24.59 15.28
C GLU A 380 -6.23 25.02 14.70
N LEU A 381 -5.42 24.10 14.16
CA LEU A 381 -4.22 24.45 13.39
C LEU A 381 -4.54 25.27 12.14
N ALA A 382 -5.55 24.91 11.36
CA ALA A 382 -5.95 25.69 10.19
C ALA A 382 -6.45 27.10 10.59
N GLY A 383 -7.25 27.19 11.66
CA GLY A 383 -7.70 28.44 12.26
C GLY A 383 -6.63 29.25 13.01
N GLY A 384 -5.37 28.80 13.02
CA GLY A 384 -4.23 29.47 13.64
C GLY A 384 -4.09 29.30 15.17
N GLN A 385 -5.00 28.56 15.81
CA GLN A 385 -5.13 28.44 17.27
C GLN A 385 -4.27 27.28 17.79
N ALA A 386 -2.94 27.49 17.78
CA ALA A 386 -1.97 26.44 18.09
C ALA A 386 -2.11 25.85 19.51
N ASP A 387 -2.49 26.62 20.52
CA ASP A 387 -2.73 26.07 21.87
C ASP A 387 -4.04 25.28 21.95
N ALA A 388 -5.13 25.73 21.33
CA ALA A 388 -6.37 24.96 21.23
C ALA A 388 -6.16 23.61 20.49
N ALA A 389 -5.26 23.57 19.51
CA ALA A 389 -4.84 22.32 18.88
C ALA A 389 -4.07 21.39 19.86
N LEU A 390 -3.22 21.95 20.73
CA LEU A 390 -2.53 21.19 21.77
C LEU A 390 -3.51 20.67 22.85
N GLU A 391 -4.57 21.44 23.17
CA GLU A 391 -5.65 21.01 24.05
C GLU A 391 -6.43 19.82 23.46
N GLN A 392 -6.83 19.88 22.18
CA GLN A 392 -7.47 18.75 21.50
C GLN A 392 -6.57 17.49 21.53
N LEU A 393 -5.27 17.64 21.30
CA LEU A 393 -4.31 16.52 21.38
C LEU A 393 -4.03 16.03 22.81
N ALA A 394 -4.25 16.86 23.84
CA ALA A 394 -4.11 16.47 25.24
C ALA A 394 -5.31 15.68 25.78
N LEU A 395 -6.46 15.73 25.08
CA LEU A 395 -7.65 14.93 25.39
C LEU A 395 -7.61 13.52 24.79
N ILE A 396 -6.61 13.21 23.95
CA ILE A 396 -6.38 11.85 23.43
C ILE A 396 -5.62 11.04 24.50
N PRO A 397 -6.16 9.91 25.00
CA PRO A 397 -5.44 9.06 25.96
C PRO A 397 -4.16 8.47 25.34
N ALA A 398 -3.07 8.42 26.11
CA ALA A 398 -1.83 7.79 25.68
C ALA A 398 -2.04 6.29 25.36
N ALA A 399 -1.38 5.80 24.30
CA ALA A 399 -1.71 4.51 23.69
C ALA A 399 -1.64 3.30 24.65
N ASP A 400 -0.75 3.35 25.65
CA ASP A 400 -0.59 2.30 26.67
C ASP A 400 -1.86 2.04 27.49
N SER A 401 -2.83 2.96 27.48
CA SER A 401 -4.15 2.81 28.12
C SER A 401 -5.17 2.01 27.30
N GLN A 402 -4.87 1.66 26.04
CA GLN A 402 -5.82 0.99 25.12
C GLN A 402 -5.36 -0.38 24.61
N ALA A 403 -4.39 -1.02 25.28
CA ALA A 403 -4.09 -2.45 25.11
C ALA A 403 -5.15 -3.38 25.76
N GLY A 404 -6.43 -3.03 25.64
CA GLY A 404 -7.56 -3.81 26.15
C GLY A 404 -8.17 -4.68 25.06
N ASP A 405 -8.06 -6.00 25.19
CA ASP A 405 -8.52 -6.96 24.17
C ASP A 405 -10.02 -6.83 23.86
N PRO A 406 -10.42 -6.59 22.59
CA PRO A 406 -11.82 -6.68 22.16
C PRO A 406 -12.35 -8.13 22.12
N ALA A 407 -11.55 -9.11 22.57
CA ALA A 407 -11.89 -10.53 22.63
C ALA A 407 -12.42 -10.99 24.01
N SER A 408 -12.37 -10.14 25.05
CA SER A 408 -12.60 -10.51 26.45
C SER A 408 -14.08 -10.57 26.88
N ALA A 409 -14.95 -11.22 26.09
CA ALA A 409 -16.39 -11.27 26.32
C ALA A 409 -16.99 -12.68 26.56
N SER A 410 -16.19 -13.73 26.74
CA SER A 410 -16.66 -15.03 27.27
C SER A 410 -15.54 -15.98 27.71
N GLY A 411 -15.70 -16.65 28.86
CA GLY A 411 -15.07 -17.96 29.12
C GLY A 411 -13.79 -17.99 29.98
N SER A 412 -13.96 -18.26 31.28
CA SER A 412 -12.92 -18.60 32.25
C SER A 412 -12.05 -19.81 31.84
N GLY A 413 -10.75 -19.81 32.16
CA GLY A 413 -9.95 -21.06 32.20
C GLY A 413 -8.43 -20.91 32.31
N ALA A 414 -7.88 -21.13 33.51
CA ALA A 414 -6.49 -21.50 33.84
C ALA A 414 -5.31 -20.64 33.31
N ALA A 415 -4.51 -20.10 34.24
CA ALA A 415 -3.21 -19.48 33.95
C ALA A 415 -2.05 -20.49 34.05
N LEU A 416 -1.01 -20.30 33.24
CA LEU A 416 0.35 -20.81 33.44
C LEU A 416 1.33 -19.77 32.87
N THR A 417 2.54 -19.68 33.44
CA THR A 417 3.45 -18.52 33.28
C THR A 417 4.88 -18.93 32.92
N LEU A 418 5.59 -18.00 32.25
CA LEU A 418 7.00 -18.09 31.79
C LEU A 418 7.21 -19.10 30.64
N GLU A 419 8.21 -18.96 29.74
CA GLU A 419 9.35 -18.03 29.73
C GLU A 419 9.82 -17.61 28.31
N SER A 420 10.54 -16.49 28.25
CA SER A 420 11.45 -16.01 27.18
C SER A 420 11.35 -16.56 25.74
N VAL A 421 10.83 -15.73 24.81
CA VAL A 421 11.31 -15.67 23.41
C VAL A 421 11.51 -14.22 23.00
N THR A 422 12.75 -13.80 22.75
CA THR A 422 13.09 -12.44 22.29
C THR A 422 13.12 -12.36 20.76
N GLY A 423 12.10 -11.70 20.20
CA GLY A 423 12.08 -11.23 18.81
C GLY A 423 11.44 -9.84 18.72
N PRO A 424 11.63 -9.07 17.63
CA PRO A 424 11.17 -7.68 17.51
C PRO A 424 9.65 -7.57 17.26
N GLY A 425 8.85 -8.05 18.22
CA GLY A 425 7.39 -7.99 18.18
C GLY A 425 6.86 -6.56 18.30
N ARG A 426 6.49 -5.94 17.17
CA ARG A 426 6.05 -4.55 17.08
C ARG A 426 4.64 -4.29 17.64
N GLY A 427 4.51 -4.32 18.98
CA GLY A 427 3.59 -3.41 19.70
C GLY A 427 4.14 -1.97 19.80
N ALA A 428 5.29 -1.71 19.16
CA ALA A 428 6.21 -0.63 19.51
C ALA A 428 5.94 0.75 18.86
N SER A 429 4.87 0.90 18.05
CA SER A 429 4.61 2.16 17.32
C SER A 429 4.47 3.36 18.27
N ALA A 430 3.79 3.18 19.40
CA ALA A 430 3.69 4.20 20.44
C ALA A 430 4.91 4.20 21.39
N ALA A 431 5.44 3.02 21.75
CA ALA A 431 6.59 2.92 22.65
C ALA A 431 7.85 3.65 22.12
N ALA A 432 8.04 3.68 20.79
CA ALA A 432 9.15 4.38 20.14
C ALA A 432 9.02 5.91 20.09
N SER A 433 7.81 6.47 20.25
CA SER A 433 7.54 7.91 20.12
C SER A 433 7.36 8.63 21.47
N GLY A 434 7.32 7.89 22.58
CA GLY A 434 6.88 8.39 23.88
C GLY A 434 5.36 8.36 24.08
N GLY A 435 4.69 7.36 23.51
CA GLY A 435 3.26 7.08 23.69
C GLY A 435 2.32 7.70 22.64
N LEU A 436 2.86 8.38 21.63
CA LEU A 436 2.10 9.14 20.62
C LEU A 436 1.93 8.36 19.30
N GLY A 437 0.73 8.42 18.71
CA GLY A 437 0.51 8.00 17.32
C GLY A 437 1.21 8.93 16.32
N ARG A 438 1.27 8.50 15.05
CA ARG A 438 1.89 9.31 13.98
C ARG A 438 1.15 10.64 13.77
N PRO A 439 -0.21 10.70 13.75
CA PRO A 439 -0.94 11.95 13.65
C PRO A 439 -0.65 12.91 14.81
N GLU A 440 -0.69 12.43 16.06
CA GLU A 440 -0.45 13.26 17.25
C GLU A 440 0.96 13.83 17.24
N MET A 441 1.98 13.03 16.93
CA MET A 441 3.36 13.50 16.81
C MET A 441 3.50 14.61 15.77
N ILE A 442 2.88 14.42 14.59
CA ILE A 442 2.90 15.41 13.49
C ILE A 442 2.19 16.70 13.91
N LEU A 443 0.94 16.61 14.37
CA LEU A 443 0.11 17.78 14.72
C LEU A 443 0.67 18.53 15.94
N ARG A 444 1.19 17.82 16.95
CA ARG A 444 1.84 18.41 18.13
C ARG A 444 3.11 19.16 17.75
N THR A 445 3.91 18.60 16.83
CA THR A 445 5.11 19.27 16.31
C THR A 445 4.75 20.53 15.52
N GLN A 446 3.75 20.46 14.63
CA GLN A 446 3.26 21.61 13.87
C GLN A 446 2.72 22.74 14.77
N ALA A 447 1.97 22.39 15.82
CA ALA A 447 1.48 23.36 16.81
C ALA A 447 2.63 24.04 17.57
N LEU A 448 3.60 23.27 18.05
CA LEU A 448 4.74 23.82 18.79
C LEU A 448 5.69 24.64 17.90
N LEU A 449 5.89 24.27 16.62
CA LEU A 449 6.70 25.03 15.66
C LEU A 449 6.14 26.44 15.44
N ARG A 450 4.81 26.57 15.28
CA ARG A 450 4.13 27.87 15.13
C ARG A 450 4.30 28.80 16.33
N GLN A 451 4.57 28.23 17.51
CA GLN A 451 4.82 28.97 18.75
C GLN A 451 6.31 29.12 19.08
N THR A 452 7.21 28.63 18.23
CA THR A 452 8.66 28.50 18.51
C THR A 452 9.01 27.66 19.75
N ARG A 453 8.13 26.74 20.16
CA ARG A 453 8.30 25.85 21.34
C ARG A 453 8.66 24.40 20.98
N ALA A 454 9.15 24.10 19.77
CA ALA A 454 9.20 22.72 19.27
C ALA A 454 10.39 21.86 19.75
N ALA A 455 11.36 22.43 20.44
CA ALA A 455 12.55 21.72 20.95
C ALA A 455 12.26 20.39 21.70
N PRO A 456 11.20 20.25 22.54
CA PRO A 456 10.90 18.98 23.21
C PRO A 456 10.56 17.82 22.26
N MET A 457 10.08 18.09 21.04
CA MET A 457 9.74 17.04 20.07
C MET A 457 10.98 16.36 19.48
N THR A 458 12.17 16.95 19.63
CA THR A 458 13.43 16.48 19.03
C THR A 458 13.67 14.99 19.25
N GLY A 459 13.61 14.52 20.50
CA GLY A 459 13.86 13.11 20.82
C GLY A 459 12.82 12.15 20.22
N THR A 460 11.54 12.47 20.34
CA THR A 460 10.44 11.71 19.72
C THR A 460 10.62 11.59 18.21
N LEU A 461 10.91 12.70 17.53
CA LEU A 461 11.10 12.73 16.07
C LEU A 461 12.34 11.94 15.64
N GLN A 462 13.46 12.06 16.37
CA GLN A 462 14.67 11.27 16.11
C GLN A 462 14.44 9.76 16.26
N THR A 463 13.79 9.34 17.33
CA THR A 463 13.49 7.91 17.56
C THR A 463 12.48 7.37 16.54
N TRP A 464 11.51 8.19 16.11
CA TRP A 464 10.61 7.82 15.02
C TRP A 464 11.38 7.58 13.71
N VAL A 465 12.13 8.55 13.20
CA VAL A 465 12.85 8.38 11.91
C VAL A 465 13.96 7.32 11.96
N THR A 466 14.44 6.96 13.14
CA THR A 466 15.34 5.81 13.33
C THR A 466 14.62 4.47 13.07
N ASN A 467 13.36 4.35 13.50
CA ASN A 467 12.55 3.15 13.30
C ASN A 467 11.76 3.15 11.97
N HIS A 468 11.51 4.34 11.42
CA HIS A 468 10.72 4.62 10.23
C HIS A 468 11.50 5.54 9.26
N PRO A 469 12.69 5.14 8.76
CA PRO A 469 13.57 6.01 7.97
C PRO A 469 13.00 6.46 6.62
N ARG A 470 11.90 5.84 6.16
CA ARG A 470 11.14 6.22 4.96
C ARG A 470 10.08 7.30 5.20
N ASP A 471 9.88 7.74 6.44
CA ASP A 471 8.92 8.81 6.78
C ASP A 471 9.49 10.21 6.47
N ALA A 472 9.44 10.58 5.20
CA ALA A 472 9.93 11.87 4.71
C ALA A 472 9.27 13.08 5.41
N SER A 473 8.00 12.98 5.79
CA SER A 473 7.27 14.09 6.42
C SER A 473 7.73 14.32 7.86
N VAL A 474 8.05 13.25 8.60
CA VAL A 474 8.65 13.38 9.94
C VAL A 474 10.13 13.82 9.85
N TRP A 475 10.87 13.44 8.80
CA TRP A 475 12.19 14.03 8.52
C TRP A 475 12.11 15.55 8.26
N TYR A 476 11.16 16.04 7.46
CA TYR A 476 10.98 17.49 7.26
C TYR A 476 10.56 18.22 8.55
N LEU A 477 9.75 17.60 9.41
CA LEU A 477 9.44 18.16 10.73
C LEU A 477 10.66 18.23 11.63
N LEU A 478 11.50 17.17 11.66
CA LEU A 478 12.77 17.17 12.39
C LEU A 478 13.72 18.25 11.86
N ALA A 479 13.77 18.48 10.55
CA ALA A 479 14.54 19.57 9.94
C ALA A 479 14.06 20.94 10.43
N ALA A 480 12.75 21.19 10.42
CA ALA A 480 12.17 22.43 10.93
C ALA A 480 12.45 22.62 12.43
N VAL A 481 12.37 21.55 13.24
CA VAL A 481 12.68 21.56 14.68
C VAL A 481 14.16 21.88 14.95
N TRP A 482 15.09 21.42 14.11
CA TRP A 482 16.50 21.80 14.21
C TRP A 482 16.77 23.23 13.77
N GLN A 483 16.13 23.68 12.69
CA GLN A 483 16.25 25.07 12.21
C GLN A 483 15.73 26.05 13.27
N GLN A 484 14.62 25.72 13.92
CA GLN A 484 14.02 26.51 15.02
C GLN A 484 14.87 26.51 16.31
N GLN A 485 15.83 25.60 16.43
CA GLN A 485 16.84 25.53 17.50
C GLN A 485 18.21 26.11 17.09
N GLY A 486 18.32 26.72 15.90
CA GLY A 486 19.59 27.28 15.41
C GLY A 486 20.65 26.24 15.04
N GLN A 487 20.25 25.02 14.66
CA GLN A 487 21.14 23.91 14.31
C GLN A 487 21.06 23.57 12.80
N PRO A 488 21.51 24.48 11.90
CA PRO A 488 21.27 24.37 10.46
C PRO A 488 21.94 23.15 9.82
N LEU A 489 23.07 22.68 10.38
CA LEU A 489 23.76 21.49 9.88
C LEU A 489 22.95 20.20 10.13
N ARG A 490 22.22 20.13 11.25
CA ARG A 490 21.25 19.04 11.51
C ARG A 490 19.98 19.21 10.68
N ALA A 491 19.52 20.44 10.47
CA ALA A 491 18.35 20.73 9.64
C ALA A 491 18.55 20.24 8.20
N VAL A 492 19.63 20.66 7.54
CA VAL A 492 19.91 20.26 6.14
C VAL A 492 20.17 18.75 5.99
N ARG A 493 20.73 18.09 7.01
CA ARG A 493 20.84 16.62 7.03
C ARG A 493 19.45 15.99 7.03
N ALA A 494 18.55 16.43 7.89
CA ALA A 494 17.19 15.91 7.95
C ALA A 494 16.40 16.21 6.65
N GLU A 495 16.60 17.37 6.00
CA GLU A 495 16.06 17.62 4.66
C GLU A 495 16.60 16.63 3.61
N ALA A 496 17.91 16.36 3.62
CA ALA A 496 18.53 15.43 2.68
C ALA A 496 18.00 14.00 2.86
N GLU A 497 17.87 13.52 4.10
CA GLU A 497 17.26 12.21 4.40
C GLU A 497 15.77 12.16 4.00
N ALA A 498 15.03 13.27 4.06
CA ALA A 498 13.64 13.33 3.55
C ALA A 498 13.55 13.11 2.02
N HIS A 499 14.55 13.55 1.26
CA HIS A 499 14.65 13.23 -0.17
C HIS A 499 15.12 11.79 -0.41
N VAL A 500 16.06 11.25 0.39
CA VAL A 500 16.45 9.82 0.36
C VAL A 500 15.24 8.93 0.60
N ALA A 501 14.40 9.27 1.58
CA ALA A 501 13.19 8.55 1.94
C ALA A 501 12.25 8.34 0.73
N ARG A 502 12.04 9.38 -0.08
CA ARG A 502 11.23 9.35 -1.32
C ARG A 502 12.00 8.93 -2.59
N TYR A 503 13.17 8.30 -2.45
CA TYR A 503 14.01 7.82 -3.56
C TYR A 503 14.50 8.94 -4.51
N ASP A 504 14.45 10.20 -4.07
CA ASP A 504 14.82 11.38 -4.85
C ASP A 504 16.30 11.74 -4.65
N TYR A 505 17.17 10.77 -4.96
CA TYR A 505 18.60 10.81 -4.62
C TYR A 505 19.37 12.00 -5.23
N ALA A 506 18.86 12.64 -6.28
CA ALA A 506 19.45 13.85 -6.85
C ALA A 506 19.33 15.03 -5.87
N ALA A 507 18.12 15.39 -5.47
CA ALA A 507 17.87 16.47 -4.51
C ALA A 507 18.48 16.17 -3.13
N ALA A 508 18.53 14.89 -2.72
CA ALA A 508 19.26 14.47 -1.52
C ALA A 508 20.76 14.79 -1.61
N VAL A 509 21.42 14.46 -2.73
CA VAL A 509 22.84 14.77 -2.97
C VAL A 509 23.10 16.28 -2.94
N ASP A 510 22.21 17.09 -3.52
CA ASP A 510 22.33 18.55 -3.51
C ASP A 510 22.19 19.13 -2.09
N ARG A 511 21.25 18.62 -1.29
CA ARG A 511 21.10 18.99 0.13
C ARG A 511 22.31 18.58 0.97
N PHE A 512 22.81 17.36 0.81
CA PHE A 512 24.04 16.92 1.48
C PHE A 512 25.26 17.76 1.09
N LYS A 513 25.39 18.18 -0.18
CA LYS A 513 26.45 19.09 -0.63
C LYS A 513 26.34 20.48 0.00
N ALA A 514 25.13 21.05 0.07
CA ALA A 514 24.89 22.29 0.80
C ALA A 514 25.29 22.17 2.28
N GLY A 515 25.02 21.02 2.93
CA GLY A 515 25.48 20.72 4.28
C GLY A 515 27.02 20.63 4.40
N GLN A 516 27.70 19.96 3.47
CA GLN A 516 29.15 19.89 3.44
C GLN A 516 29.79 21.29 3.30
N ASP A 517 29.22 22.17 2.46
CA ASP A 517 29.71 23.53 2.28
C ASP A 517 29.36 24.47 3.45
N MET A 518 28.30 24.20 4.21
CA MET A 518 28.08 24.86 5.51
C MET A 518 29.12 24.40 6.55
N ALA A 519 29.35 23.09 6.69
CA ALA A 519 30.34 22.54 7.63
C ALA A 519 31.75 23.11 7.38
N ARG A 520 32.18 23.25 6.12
CA ARG A 520 33.44 23.90 5.75
C ARG A 520 33.53 25.34 6.27
N LYS A 521 32.45 26.13 6.13
CA LYS A 521 32.39 27.55 6.55
C LYS A 521 32.37 27.70 8.07
N THR A 522 31.73 26.79 8.79
CA THR A 522 31.72 26.80 10.27
C THR A 522 33.03 26.28 10.85
N GLY A 523 33.61 25.21 10.29
CA GLY A 523 34.90 24.66 10.73
C GLY A 523 36.04 25.69 10.68
N SER A 524 36.05 26.56 9.67
CA SER A 524 36.99 27.71 9.58
C SER A 524 36.81 28.81 10.64
N ARG A 525 35.85 28.65 11.57
CA ARG A 525 35.58 29.57 12.69
C ARG A 525 35.75 28.92 14.08
N GLY A 526 36.17 27.64 14.15
CA GLY A 526 36.31 26.90 15.40
C GLY A 526 34.99 26.32 15.89
N GLY A 527 34.41 25.39 15.13
CA GLY A 527 33.18 24.68 15.50
C GLY A 527 33.34 23.71 16.66
N ASP A 528 32.21 23.28 17.23
CA ASP A 528 32.17 22.35 18.37
C ASP A 528 32.29 20.86 17.92
N ALA A 529 32.67 19.98 18.85
CA ALA A 529 32.77 18.54 18.64
C ALA A 529 31.47 17.93 18.05
N ALA A 530 30.30 18.43 18.45
CA ALA A 530 29.02 18.01 17.88
C ALA A 530 28.89 18.34 16.38
N GLU A 531 29.44 19.47 15.92
CA GLU A 531 29.39 19.88 14.52
C GLU A 531 30.32 19.02 13.63
N TYR A 532 31.50 18.65 14.15
CA TYR A 532 32.41 17.72 13.45
C TYR A 532 31.77 16.34 13.24
N ILE A 533 31.01 15.84 14.23
CA ILE A 533 30.26 14.58 14.11
C ILE A 533 29.19 14.70 13.01
N GLU A 534 28.37 15.75 13.03
CA GLU A 534 27.33 15.97 12.01
C GLU A 534 27.92 16.15 10.59
N ALA A 535 29.06 16.84 10.47
CA ALA A 535 29.79 16.98 9.20
C ALA A 535 30.28 15.63 8.65
N SER A 536 30.82 14.77 9.52
CA SER A 536 31.27 13.41 9.17
C SER A 536 30.11 12.49 8.75
N ILE A 537 28.95 12.61 9.42
CA ILE A 537 27.72 11.92 9.02
C ILE A 537 27.27 12.41 7.64
N ILE A 538 27.22 13.73 7.41
CA ILE A 538 26.85 14.32 6.11
C ILE A 538 27.76 13.82 4.99
N GLU A 539 29.08 13.81 5.19
CA GLU A 539 30.01 13.30 4.16
C GLU A 539 29.80 11.80 3.90
N THR A 540 29.60 10.99 4.94
CA THR A 540 29.35 9.55 4.80
C THR A 540 28.04 9.28 4.05
N ARG A 541 26.96 9.99 4.40
CA ARG A 541 25.64 9.88 3.76
C ARG A 541 25.63 10.45 2.34
N LEU A 542 26.40 11.51 2.06
CA LEU A 542 26.63 12.01 0.70
C LEU A 542 27.23 10.93 -0.19
N ARG A 543 28.35 10.33 0.21
CA ARG A 543 29.02 9.28 -0.57
C ARG A 543 28.11 8.08 -0.85
N ALA A 544 27.33 7.64 0.15
CA ALA A 544 26.35 6.57 0.00
C ALA A 544 25.22 6.94 -0.98
N THR A 545 24.68 8.15 -0.87
CA THR A 545 23.58 8.62 -1.74
C THR A 545 24.07 8.87 -3.17
N GLU A 546 25.33 9.27 -3.36
CA GLU A 546 25.95 9.32 -4.69
C GLU A 546 26.17 7.93 -5.32
N SER A 547 26.31 6.85 -4.53
CA SER A 547 26.26 5.48 -5.06
C SER A 547 24.86 5.16 -5.56
N LEU A 548 23.85 5.34 -4.72
CA LEU A 548 22.44 5.11 -5.07
C LEU A 548 21.99 5.92 -6.29
N LEU A 549 22.48 7.16 -6.44
CA LEU A 549 22.23 8.00 -7.61
C LEU A 549 22.93 7.48 -8.88
N LYS A 550 24.15 6.93 -8.77
CA LYS A 550 24.87 6.30 -9.90
C LYS A 550 24.22 4.99 -10.32
N GLU A 551 23.82 4.16 -9.37
CA GLU A 551 23.06 2.93 -9.59
C GLU A 551 21.71 3.25 -10.28
N GLN A 552 20.97 4.22 -9.76
CA GLN A 552 19.74 4.74 -10.37
C GLN A 552 19.94 5.33 -11.77
N ALA A 553 21.13 5.86 -12.09
CA ALA A 553 21.45 6.38 -13.41
C ALA A 553 21.90 5.30 -14.40
N ALA A 554 22.48 4.19 -13.92
CA ALA A 554 22.86 3.02 -14.71
C ALA A 554 21.66 2.08 -15.01
N GLU A 555 20.52 2.28 -14.33
CA GLU A 555 19.25 1.60 -14.60
C GLU A 555 18.30 2.42 -15.52
N ARG A 556 18.84 3.36 -16.30
CA ARG A 556 18.11 4.20 -17.29
C ARG A 556 18.57 3.93 -18.73
#